data_AF-A0A0J7YPQ4-F1
#
_entry.id   AF-A0A0J7YPQ4-F1
#
_cell.length_a   1.000
_cell.length_b   1.000
_cell.length_c   1.000
_cell.angle_alpha   90.00
_cell.angle_beta   90.00
_cell.angle_gamma   90.00
#
_symmetry.space_group_name_H-M   'P 1'
#
loop_
_entity.id
_entity.type
_entity.pdbx_description
1 polymer ?
#
loop_
_entity_poly.entity_id
_entity_poly.type
_entity_poly.pdbx_seq_one_letter_code
_entity_poly.pdbx_strand_id
1 'polypeptide(L)'
;MDLAPMPPCSTPAFAVLRSAESTFFIRKLSVSLGKGDKRGVDLHVGDCVDISRTHALIQFNWSIRRFELLPLGKRGVVINGLLYTVGSVPIPLDSTDVIKVPCGEHCHHEFLFLLALTSMDRGPYDASVYRLPDKFNGRDATRAIWSVSERDRFLQAIQDFGYHRPAE
;
A
#
# COMPACT_ATOMS: atom_id res chain seq x y z
N MET A 1 -13.67 -4.91 13.19
CA MET A 1 -14.14 -4.25 11.97
C MET A 1 -14.90 -5.28 11.16
N ASP A 2 -16.17 -5.03 10.86
CA ASP A 2 -16.93 -5.85 9.92
C ASP A 2 -16.53 -5.43 8.50
N LEU A 3 -15.90 -6.34 7.74
CA LEU A 3 -15.37 -6.04 6.41
C LEU A 3 -16.42 -6.31 5.33
N ALA A 4 -16.54 -5.42 4.35
CA ALA A 4 -17.40 -5.63 3.18
C ALA A 4 -17.04 -6.97 2.49
N PRO A 5 -17.99 -7.83 2.11
CA PRO A 5 -17.71 -9.10 1.47
C PRO A 5 -16.86 -8.91 0.20
N MET A 6 -15.91 -9.81 -0.04
CA MET A 6 -15.04 -9.72 -1.21
C MET A 6 -15.86 -9.94 -2.49
N PRO A 7 -15.94 -8.94 -3.39
CA PRO A 7 -16.64 -9.14 -4.64
C PRO A 7 -15.82 -10.07 -5.57
N PRO A 8 -16.48 -10.86 -6.43
CA PRO A 8 -15.79 -11.63 -7.45
C PRO A 8 -15.04 -10.65 -8.37
N CYS A 9 -13.74 -10.86 -8.52
CA CYS A 9 -12.88 -10.00 -9.32
C CYS A 9 -12.41 -10.75 -10.56
N SER A 10 -12.88 -10.33 -11.73
CA SER A 10 -12.50 -10.94 -13.02
C SER A 10 -11.16 -10.46 -13.57
N THR A 11 -10.53 -9.50 -12.89
CA THR A 11 -9.29 -8.87 -13.35
C THR A 11 -8.21 -8.98 -12.27
N PRO A 12 -6.92 -9.17 -12.62
CA PRO A 12 -5.86 -9.33 -11.63
C PRO A 12 -5.44 -8.01 -10.97
N ALA A 13 -5.06 -8.05 -9.69
CA ALA A 13 -4.66 -6.90 -8.87
C ALA A 13 -3.40 -7.24 -8.05
N PHE A 14 -2.56 -6.26 -7.73
CA PHE A 14 -1.35 -6.48 -6.91
C PHE A 14 -1.65 -6.63 -5.41
N ALA A 15 -2.72 -5.97 -4.95
CA ALA A 15 -3.14 -5.92 -3.56
C ALA A 15 -4.58 -5.44 -3.47
N VAL A 16 -5.18 -5.55 -2.28
CA VAL A 16 -6.55 -5.10 -2.01
C VAL A 16 -6.56 -4.24 -0.75
N LEU A 17 -7.33 -3.16 -0.79
CA LEU A 17 -7.74 -2.40 0.40
C LEU A 17 -9.20 -2.70 0.68
N ARG A 18 -9.49 -3.38 1.79
CA ARG A 18 -10.88 -3.65 2.23
C ARG A 18 -11.27 -2.72 3.35
N SER A 19 -12.37 -2.01 3.16
CA SER A 19 -13.06 -1.27 4.22
C SER A 19 -14.35 -1.99 4.63
N ALA A 20 -15.09 -1.41 5.56
CA ALA A 20 -16.41 -1.91 5.96
C ALA A 20 -17.44 -1.71 4.85
N GLU A 21 -17.24 -0.70 4.00
CA GLU A 21 -18.23 -0.26 3.00
C GLU A 21 -17.83 -0.62 1.58
N SER A 22 -16.54 -0.75 1.29
CA SER A 22 -16.01 -0.91 -0.06
C SER A 22 -14.73 -1.72 -0.11
N THR A 23 -14.46 -2.28 -1.29
CA THR A 23 -13.20 -2.97 -1.60
C THR A 23 -12.55 -2.28 -2.80
N PHE A 24 -11.28 -1.90 -2.65
CA PHE A 24 -10.48 -1.28 -3.71
C PHE A 24 -9.33 -2.21 -4.14
N PHE A 25 -9.28 -2.52 -5.43
CA PHE A 25 -8.26 -3.38 -6.02
C PHE A 25 -7.09 -2.52 -6.54
N ILE A 26 -5.90 -2.70 -5.96
CA ILE A 26 -4.69 -1.99 -6.38
C ILE A 26 -4.16 -2.65 -7.65
N ARG A 27 -4.31 -1.97 -8.79
CA ARG A 27 -3.85 -2.44 -10.12
C ARG A 27 -2.72 -1.60 -10.69
N LYS A 28 -2.19 -0.66 -9.92
CA LYS A 28 -1.03 0.17 -10.26
C LYS A 28 0.04 -0.05 -9.21
N LEU A 29 1.30 0.09 -9.61
CA LEU A 29 2.43 0.05 -8.68
C LEU A 29 2.55 1.32 -7.83
N SER A 30 1.75 2.35 -8.13
CA SER A 30 1.63 3.57 -7.35
C SER A 30 0.17 4.00 -7.38
N VAL A 31 -0.44 4.12 -6.20
CA VAL A 31 -1.83 4.55 -6.02
C VAL A 31 -1.92 5.62 -4.94
N SER A 32 -2.63 6.69 -5.26
CA SER A 32 -2.85 7.84 -4.39
C SER A 32 -4.19 7.74 -3.67
N LEU A 33 -4.20 8.09 -2.38
CA LEU A 33 -5.38 8.10 -1.53
C LEU A 33 -5.63 9.52 -1.00
N GLY A 34 -6.87 9.96 -0.93
CA GLY A 34 -7.22 11.23 -0.29
C GLY A 34 -8.59 11.76 -0.67
N LYS A 35 -8.81 13.06 -0.50
CA LYS A 35 -10.02 13.75 -1.00
C LYS A 35 -10.07 13.86 -2.52
N GLY A 36 -8.91 13.89 -3.16
CA GLY A 36 -8.80 14.30 -4.55
C GLY A 36 -8.99 15.80 -4.75
N ASP A 37 -8.59 16.26 -5.92
CA ASP A 37 -8.93 17.56 -6.46
C ASP A 37 -9.29 17.42 -7.95
N LYS A 38 -9.11 18.48 -8.75
CA LYS A 38 -9.37 18.44 -10.20
C LYS A 38 -8.57 17.36 -10.94
N ARG A 39 -7.42 16.93 -10.40
CA ARG A 39 -6.59 15.87 -10.98
C ARG A 39 -7.02 14.47 -10.53
N GLY A 40 -7.87 14.39 -9.51
CA GLY A 40 -8.32 13.14 -8.91
C GLY A 40 -7.27 12.46 -8.03
N VAL A 41 -7.69 11.40 -7.37
CA VAL A 41 -6.85 10.41 -6.68
C VAL A 41 -7.33 9.02 -7.11
N ASP A 42 -6.50 8.00 -6.93
CA ASP A 42 -6.87 6.63 -7.30
C ASP A 42 -7.95 6.06 -6.36
N LEU A 43 -7.86 6.37 -5.06
CA LEU A 43 -8.87 6.02 -4.07
C LEU A 43 -9.33 7.27 -3.31
N HIS A 44 -10.59 7.64 -3.51
CA HIS A 44 -11.24 8.67 -2.70
C HIS A 44 -11.58 8.09 -1.32
N VAL A 45 -11.05 8.71 -0.27
CA VAL A 45 -11.19 8.22 1.12
C VAL A 45 -12.39 8.85 1.83
N GLY A 46 -12.77 10.08 1.45
CA GLY A 46 -13.86 10.85 2.05
C GLY A 46 -13.57 12.35 2.08
N ASP A 47 -14.59 13.17 2.37
CA ASP A 47 -14.54 14.63 2.21
C ASP A 47 -14.18 15.45 3.46
N CYS A 48 -13.82 14.78 4.54
CA CYS A 48 -13.48 15.40 5.82
C CYS A 48 -12.36 16.44 5.71
N VAL A 49 -12.46 17.54 6.47
CA VAL A 49 -11.50 18.66 6.46
C VAL A 49 -10.08 18.21 6.84
N ASP A 50 -9.98 17.19 7.69
CA ASP A 50 -8.70 16.61 8.12
C ASP A 50 -8.04 15.74 7.04
N ILE A 51 -8.78 15.36 5.99
CA ILE A 51 -8.26 14.58 4.88
C ILE A 51 -7.66 15.51 3.83
N SER A 52 -6.37 15.36 3.56
CA SER A 52 -5.69 16.10 2.50
C SER A 52 -6.12 15.62 1.10
N ARG A 53 -6.01 16.50 0.10
CA ARG A 53 -6.32 16.19 -1.32
C ARG A 53 -5.58 14.93 -1.78
N THR A 54 -4.28 14.88 -1.53
CA THR A 54 -3.48 13.66 -1.57
C THR A 54 -2.99 13.40 -0.15
N HIS A 55 -3.59 12.42 0.52
CA HIS A 55 -3.33 12.11 1.93
C HIS A 55 -2.24 11.07 2.09
N ALA A 56 -2.23 10.06 1.24
CA ALA A 56 -1.24 9.00 1.29
C ALA A 56 -0.92 8.50 -0.12
N LEU A 57 0.25 7.91 -0.26
CA LEU A 57 0.67 7.21 -1.47
C LEU A 57 1.07 5.80 -1.08
N ILE A 58 0.43 4.80 -1.68
CA ILE A 58 0.91 3.42 -1.62
C ILE A 58 1.67 3.15 -2.91
N GLN A 59 2.95 2.80 -2.79
CA GLN A 59 3.78 2.51 -3.96
C GLN A 59 4.64 1.28 -3.74
N PHE A 60 4.96 0.59 -4.82
CA PHE A 60 5.84 -0.57 -4.77
C PHE A 60 7.30 -0.13 -4.79
N ASN A 61 8.03 -0.47 -3.74
CA ASN A 61 9.46 -0.28 -3.65
C ASN A 61 10.16 -1.50 -4.24
N TRP A 62 10.85 -1.28 -5.36
CA TRP A 62 11.56 -2.33 -6.09
C TRP A 62 12.78 -2.89 -5.35
N SER A 63 13.42 -2.09 -4.49
CA SER A 63 14.61 -2.47 -3.74
C SER A 63 14.29 -3.49 -2.66
N ILE A 64 13.22 -3.26 -1.90
CA ILE A 64 12.79 -4.16 -0.83
C ILE A 64 11.65 -5.09 -1.25
N ARG A 65 11.12 -4.92 -2.47
CA ARG A 65 10.05 -5.71 -3.08
C ARG A 65 8.75 -5.74 -2.27
N ARG A 66 8.44 -4.62 -1.62
CA ARG A 66 7.20 -4.44 -0.85
C ARG A 66 6.44 -3.22 -1.33
N PHE A 67 5.13 -3.23 -1.08
CA PHE A 67 4.39 -1.99 -1.08
C PHE A 67 4.77 -1.20 0.16
N GLU A 68 4.84 0.11 0.03
CA GLU A 68 5.10 1.03 1.12
C GLU A 68 4.08 2.16 1.10
N LEU A 69 3.76 2.66 2.28
CA LEU A 69 2.91 3.83 2.46
C LEU A 69 3.76 5.06 2.77
N LEU A 70 3.50 6.15 2.05
CA LEU A 70 4.07 7.46 2.34
C LEU A 70 2.96 8.36 2.89
N PRO A 71 3.09 8.87 4.13
CA PRO A 71 2.14 9.82 4.69
C PRO A 71 2.39 11.23 4.12
N LEU A 72 1.43 11.76 3.39
CA LEU A 72 1.50 13.09 2.75
C LEU A 72 0.55 14.11 3.37
N GLY A 73 -0.49 13.64 4.06
CA GLY A 73 -1.50 14.48 4.71
C GLY A 73 -1.04 15.02 6.05
N LYS A 74 -1.47 16.25 6.38
CA LYS A 74 -1.08 16.95 7.63
C LYS A 74 -1.37 16.16 8.91
N ARG A 75 -2.45 15.38 8.92
CA ARG A 75 -2.86 14.55 10.07
C ARG A 75 -2.17 13.19 10.12
N GLY A 76 -1.37 12.85 9.10
CA GLY A 76 -0.67 11.58 9.01
C GLY A 76 -1.60 10.41 8.72
N VAL A 77 -1.04 9.20 8.80
CA VAL A 77 -1.76 7.94 8.63
C VAL A 77 -1.43 7.06 9.83
N VAL A 78 -2.43 6.34 10.33
CA VAL A 78 -2.24 5.35 11.39
C VAL A 78 -2.10 3.98 10.74
N ILE A 79 -1.02 3.26 11.02
CA ILE A 79 -0.82 1.88 10.58
C ILE A 79 -0.67 1.01 11.83
N ASN A 80 -1.53 0.00 11.98
CA ASN A 80 -1.56 -0.91 13.13
C ASN A 80 -1.55 -0.18 14.49
N GLY A 81 -2.27 0.95 14.57
CA GLY A 81 -2.36 1.78 15.78
C GLY A 81 -1.23 2.80 15.97
N LEU A 82 -0.19 2.81 15.14
CA LEU A 82 0.91 3.76 15.20
C LEU A 82 0.73 4.90 14.19
N LEU A 83 0.88 6.15 14.65
CA LEU A 83 0.73 7.34 13.81
C LEU A 83 2.03 7.70 13.09
N TYR A 84 1.96 7.84 11.77
CA TYR A 84 3.04 8.30 10.90
C TYR A 84 2.66 9.62 10.23
N THR A 85 3.48 10.65 10.41
CA THR A 85 3.22 12.01 9.90
C THR A 85 4.11 12.34 8.70
N VAL A 86 3.81 13.43 8.01
CA VAL A 86 4.62 13.93 6.89
C VAL A 86 6.09 14.05 7.29
N GLY A 87 6.98 13.51 6.45
CA GLY A 87 8.42 13.45 6.72
C GLY A 87 8.88 12.16 7.39
N SER A 88 7.97 11.28 7.81
CA SER A 88 8.31 9.91 8.20
C SER A 88 8.95 9.17 7.02
N VAL A 89 9.84 8.23 7.34
CA VAL A 89 10.33 7.27 6.35
C VAL A 89 9.14 6.49 5.75
N PRO A 90 9.21 6.08 4.47
CA PRO A 90 8.21 5.18 3.89
C PRO A 90 8.02 3.94 4.76
N ILE A 91 6.77 3.50 4.92
CA ILE A 91 6.39 2.39 5.80
C ILE A 91 6.10 1.17 4.94
N PRO A 92 6.94 0.11 4.96
CA PRO A 92 6.61 -1.15 4.31
C PRO A 92 5.30 -1.72 4.84
N LEU A 93 4.45 -2.20 3.93
CA LEU A 93 3.17 -2.79 4.23
C LEU A 93 3.22 -4.32 4.12
N ASP A 94 2.74 -4.98 5.16
CA ASP A 94 2.50 -6.42 5.22
C ASP A 94 1.02 -6.74 5.05
N SER A 95 0.74 -7.94 4.55
CA SER A 95 -0.65 -8.40 4.45
C SER A 95 -1.26 -8.42 5.84
N THR A 96 -2.52 -7.99 5.94
CA THR A 96 -3.29 -7.76 7.17
C THR A 96 -2.96 -6.49 7.95
N ASP A 97 -2.08 -5.62 7.43
CA ASP A 97 -1.90 -4.29 8.01
C ASP A 97 -3.20 -3.48 7.95
N VAL A 98 -3.51 -2.83 9.07
CA VAL A 98 -4.66 -1.96 9.21
C VAL A 98 -4.20 -0.52 9.00
N ILE A 99 -4.71 0.10 7.94
CA ILE A 99 -4.41 1.48 7.54
C ILE A 99 -5.62 2.34 7.88
N LYS A 100 -5.43 3.38 8.70
CA LYS A 100 -6.47 4.34 9.07
C LYS A 100 -6.04 5.75 8.72
N VAL A 101 -6.92 6.47 8.03
CA VAL A 101 -6.78 7.92 7.82
C VAL A 101 -7.50 8.64 8.96
N PRO A 102 -6.78 9.34 9.86
CA PRO A 102 -7.41 10.09 10.94
C PRO A 102 -8.32 11.18 10.38
N CYS A 103 -9.58 11.11 10.76
CA CYS A 103 -10.56 12.18 10.65
C CYS A 103 -11.31 12.22 12.00
N GLY A 104 -12.01 13.32 12.28
CA GLY A 104 -12.75 13.54 13.54
C GLY A 104 -13.69 12.39 13.96
N GLU A 105 -14.31 12.55 15.13
CA GLU A 105 -14.90 11.48 15.95
C GLU A 105 -15.97 10.60 15.27
N HIS A 106 -16.51 10.98 14.11
CA HIS A 106 -17.58 10.25 13.41
C HIS A 106 -17.19 9.72 12.03
N CYS A 107 -15.90 9.72 11.70
CA CYS A 107 -15.42 9.25 10.40
C CYS A 107 -14.52 8.02 10.55
N HIS A 108 -14.93 6.91 9.96
CA HIS A 108 -14.22 5.64 10.00
C HIS A 108 -13.59 5.33 8.64
N HIS A 109 -12.39 5.88 8.42
CA HIS A 109 -11.63 5.64 7.19
C HIS A 109 -10.52 4.63 7.47
N GLU A 110 -10.92 3.38 7.63
CA GLU A 110 -10.05 2.25 7.94
C GLU A 110 -10.07 1.23 6.79
N PHE A 111 -8.89 0.67 6.49
CA PHE A 111 -8.68 -0.29 5.43
C PHE A 111 -7.78 -1.41 5.91
N LEU A 112 -8.17 -2.66 5.66
CA LEU A 112 -7.29 -3.81 5.76
C LEU A 112 -6.53 -3.96 4.43
N PHE A 113 -5.21 -3.90 4.48
CA PHE A 113 -4.35 -4.15 3.33
C PHE A 113 -4.10 -5.65 3.17
N LEU A 114 -4.37 -6.19 1.98
CA LEU A 114 -4.29 -7.61 1.71
C LEU A 114 -3.47 -7.87 0.45
N LEU A 115 -2.55 -8.83 0.54
CA LEU A 115 -1.83 -9.43 -0.58
C LEU A 115 -2.49 -10.75 -0.98
N ALA A 116 -2.18 -11.27 -2.17
CA ALA A 116 -2.44 -12.68 -2.46
C ALA A 116 -1.54 -13.55 -1.60
N LEU A 117 -2.06 -14.72 -1.26
CA LEU A 117 -1.34 -15.78 -0.56
C LEU A 117 0.02 -16.10 -1.21
N THR A 118 0.06 -16.16 -2.55
CA THR A 118 1.30 -16.42 -3.32
C THR A 118 2.31 -15.27 -3.28
N SER A 119 1.86 -14.06 -2.93
CA SER A 119 2.71 -12.86 -2.76
C SER A 119 3.08 -12.58 -1.31
N MET A 120 2.69 -13.47 -0.38
CA MET A 120 3.05 -13.33 1.04
C MET A 120 4.51 -13.72 1.30
N ASP A 121 5.08 -14.65 0.52
CA ASP A 121 6.50 -14.99 0.58
C ASP A 121 7.33 -13.95 -0.18
N ARG A 122 7.74 -12.90 0.52
CA ARG A 122 8.55 -11.79 -0.04
C ARG A 122 10.03 -11.86 0.32
N GLY A 123 10.47 -12.97 0.94
CA GLY A 123 11.83 -13.09 1.48
C GLY A 123 12.13 -12.12 2.64
N PRO A 124 13.35 -12.13 3.19
CA PRO A 124 13.74 -11.31 4.33
C PRO A 124 13.71 -9.81 4.00
N TYR A 125 13.19 -9.02 4.94
CA TYR A 125 13.17 -7.55 4.87
C TYR A 125 14.53 -6.97 5.26
N ASP A 126 15.22 -6.30 4.32
CA ASP A 126 16.45 -5.56 4.61
C ASP A 126 16.14 -4.08 4.95
N ALA A 127 15.98 -3.80 6.24
CA ALA A 127 15.77 -2.45 6.74
C ALA A 127 16.97 -1.50 6.51
N SER A 128 18.16 -2.02 6.15
CA SER A 128 19.35 -1.19 5.92
C SER A 128 19.20 -0.26 4.72
N VAL A 129 18.28 -0.57 3.79
CA VAL A 129 17.93 0.29 2.64
C VAL A 129 17.35 1.65 3.05
N TYR A 130 16.78 1.76 4.27
CA TYR A 130 16.25 3.01 4.82
C TYR A 130 17.23 3.74 5.74
N ARG A 131 18.40 3.15 6.02
CA ARG A 131 19.43 3.89 6.76
C ARG A 131 19.96 4.99 5.84
N LEU A 132 19.85 6.23 6.31
CA LEU A 132 20.61 7.33 5.74
C LEU A 132 22.08 6.91 5.74
N PRO A 133 22.78 6.91 4.61
CA PRO A 133 24.18 6.50 4.58
C PRO A 133 24.97 7.48 5.45
N ASP A 134 25.72 6.96 6.42
CA ASP A 134 26.56 7.78 7.32
C ASP A 134 27.57 8.64 6.54
N LYS A 135 27.89 8.27 5.29
CA LYS A 135 28.58 9.10 4.30
C LYS A 135 28.14 8.72 2.88
N PHE A 136 27.71 9.71 2.09
CA PHE A 136 27.34 9.56 0.68
C PHE A 136 28.58 9.21 -0.16
N ASN A 137 28.94 7.92 -0.26
CA ASN A 137 29.91 7.45 -1.23
C ASN A 137 29.14 6.85 -2.40
N GLY A 138 29.17 7.52 -3.55
CA GLY A 138 28.27 7.32 -4.70
C GLY A 138 28.39 5.99 -5.45
N ARG A 139 28.53 4.85 -4.76
CA ARG A 139 28.58 3.51 -5.36
C ARG A 139 27.41 2.59 -4.97
N ASP A 140 26.59 2.95 -3.98
CA ASP A 140 25.52 2.06 -3.46
C ASP A 140 24.11 2.36 -4.02
N ALA A 141 23.97 3.29 -4.95
CA ALA A 141 22.67 3.80 -5.39
C ALA A 141 21.85 2.88 -6.34
N THR A 142 22.30 1.66 -6.66
CA THR A 142 21.70 0.87 -7.77
C THR A 142 21.43 -0.61 -7.47
N ARG A 143 21.44 -1.07 -6.22
CA ARG A 143 21.17 -2.49 -5.92
C ARG A 143 19.67 -2.79 -5.81
N ALA A 144 18.99 -2.74 -6.96
CA ALA A 144 17.62 -3.24 -7.11
C ALA A 144 17.27 -3.62 -8.55
N ILE A 145 18.22 -4.15 -9.33
CA ILE A 145 17.89 -4.77 -10.61
C ILE A 145 17.41 -6.19 -10.29
N TRP A 146 16.09 -6.39 -10.37
CA TRP A 146 15.49 -7.72 -10.30
C TRP A 146 16.14 -8.64 -11.34
N SER A 147 16.46 -9.88 -10.96
CA SER A 147 16.74 -10.89 -11.98
C SER A 147 15.47 -11.12 -12.81
N VAL A 148 15.64 -11.56 -14.07
CA VAL A 148 14.52 -11.84 -14.98
C VAL A 148 13.53 -12.80 -14.33
N SER A 149 14.03 -13.83 -13.64
CA SER A 149 13.21 -14.84 -12.95
C SER A 149 12.37 -14.27 -11.80
N GLU A 150 12.88 -13.27 -11.07
CA GLU A 150 12.12 -12.62 -10.00
C GLU A 150 11.02 -11.73 -10.57
N ARG A 151 11.30 -11.08 -11.71
CA ARG A 151 10.32 -10.28 -12.45
C ARG A 151 9.21 -11.15 -12.98
N ASP A 152 9.56 -12.28 -13.58
CA ASP A 152 8.59 -13.23 -14.12
C ASP A 152 7.75 -13.86 -13.00
N ARG A 153 8.32 -14.18 -11.82
CA ARG A 153 7.52 -14.65 -10.67
C ARG A 153 6.53 -13.61 -10.16
N PHE A 154 6.93 -12.34 -10.07
CA PHE A 154 6.00 -11.28 -9.69
C PHE A 154 4.91 -11.14 -10.74
N LEU A 155 5.26 -11.06 -12.04
CA LEU A 155 4.30 -10.99 -13.14
C LEU A 155 3.37 -12.20 -13.17
N GLN A 156 3.84 -13.39 -12.80
CA GLN A 156 3.01 -14.59 -12.67
C GLN A 156 2.09 -14.51 -11.45
N ALA A 157 2.61 -14.12 -10.28
CA ALA A 157 1.82 -13.93 -9.07
C ALA A 157 0.68 -12.93 -9.34
N ILE A 158 0.97 -11.85 -10.09
CA ILE A 158 0.01 -10.86 -10.58
C ILE A 158 -1.11 -11.49 -11.39
N GLN A 159 -0.78 -12.41 -12.31
CA GLN A 159 -1.79 -13.11 -13.12
C GLN A 159 -2.66 -14.03 -12.26
N ASP A 160 -2.10 -14.66 -11.22
CA ASP A 160 -2.81 -15.58 -10.33
C ASP A 160 -3.87 -14.86 -9.45
N PHE A 161 -3.66 -13.58 -9.11
CA PHE A 161 -4.66 -12.76 -8.40
C PHE A 161 -6.01 -12.64 -9.13
N GLY A 162 -6.03 -12.78 -10.46
CA GLY A 162 -7.24 -12.68 -11.27
C GLY A 162 -8.13 -13.92 -11.22
N TYR A 163 -7.66 -15.00 -10.59
CA TYR A 163 -8.33 -16.31 -10.64
C TYR A 163 -8.72 -16.89 -9.28
N HIS A 164 -8.37 -16.25 -8.15
CA HIS A 164 -8.76 -16.74 -6.84
C HIS A 164 -10.16 -16.26 -6.42
N ARG A 165 -11.12 -17.18 -6.57
CA ARG A 165 -12.31 -17.25 -5.69
C ARG A 165 -11.84 -17.47 -4.25
N PRO A 166 -12.46 -16.86 -3.23
CA PRO A 166 -12.24 -17.29 -1.86
C PRO A 166 -12.60 -18.78 -1.77
N ALA A 167 -11.79 -19.56 -1.06
CA ALA A 167 -12.30 -20.82 -0.51
C ALA A 167 -13.49 -20.48 0.38
N GLU A 168 -14.54 -21.29 0.27
CA GLU A 168 -15.79 -21.20 1.03
C GLU A 168 -15.57 -21.03 2.54
#